data_AF-A0A660WAI0-F1
#
_entry.id   AF-A0A660WAI0-F1
#
_cell.length_a   1.000
_cell.length_b   1.000
_cell.length_c   1.000
_cell.angle_alpha   90.00
_cell.angle_beta   90.00
_cell.angle_gamma   90.00
#
_symmetry.space_group_name_H-M   'P 1'
#
loop_
_entity.id
_entity.type
_entity.pdbx_description
1 polymer ?
#
loop_
_entity_poly.entity_id
_entity_poly.type
_entity_poly.pdbx_seq_one_letter_code
_entity_poly.pdbx_strand_id
1 'polypeptide(L)' 'MEVLKWLRQNLEQRTPVIIFSIKDKPEDIKRGYSFDADFYLPKPFTNYQLLQGIKAVLSLSDYRKT' A
#
# COMPACT_ATOMS: atom_id res chain seq x y z
N MET A 1 -10.77 -2.78 -1.51
CA MET A 1 -10.61 -1.85 -0.36
C MET A 1 -11.22 -2.38 0.93
N GLU A 2 -12.20 -3.29 0.87
CA GLU A 2 -12.78 -3.94 2.06
C GLU A 2 -11.74 -4.56 2.99
N VAL A 3 -10.80 -5.36 2.44
CA VAL A 3 -9.72 -5.97 3.23
C VAL A 3 -8.85 -4.93 3.94
N LEU A 4 -8.47 -3.84 3.25
CA LEU A 4 -7.69 -2.77 3.87
C LEU A 4 -8.47 -2.08 5.00
N LYS A 5 -9.76 -1.79 4.78
CA LYS A 5 -10.62 -1.24 5.84
C LYS A 5 -10.69 -2.18 7.04
N TRP A 6 -10.88 -3.47 6.79
CA TRP A 6 -10.93 -4.49 7.83
C TRP A 6 -9.62 -4.53 8.63
N LEU A 7 -8.46 -4.56 7.95
CA LEU A 7 -7.15 -4.53 8.61
C LEU A 7 -6.98 -3.29 9.49
N ARG A 8 -7.38 -2.10 9.01
CA ARG A 8 -7.28 -0.84 9.76
C ARG A 8 -8.23 -0.74 10.95
N GLN A 9 -9.34 -1.48 10.94
CA GLN A 9 -10.34 -1.46 12.01
C GLN A 9 -10.14 -2.57 13.05
N ASN A 10 -9.53 -3.70 12.67
CA ASN A 10 -9.50 -4.91 13.49
C ASN A 10 -8.11 -5.27 14.01
N LEU A 11 -7.04 -4.67 13.47
CA LEU A 11 -5.68 -4.88 13.97
C LEU A 11 -5.23 -3.69 14.80
N GLU A 12 -4.77 -3.96 16.03
CA GLU A 12 -4.19 -2.94 16.91
C GLU A 12 -2.85 -2.41 16.35
N GLN A 13 -2.07 -3.28 15.71
CA GLN A 13 -0.82 -2.92 15.08
C GLN A 13 -1.04 -2.49 13.63
N ARG A 14 -0.47 -1.35 13.24
CA ARG A 14 -0.54 -0.86 11.85
C ARG A 14 0.35 -1.71 10.94
N THR A 15 -0.21 -2.76 10.36
CA THR A 15 0.47 -3.58 9.35
C THR A 15 0.71 -2.76 8.08
N PRO A 16 1.93 -2.73 7.54
CA PRO A 16 2.22 -2.02 6.29
C PRO A 16 1.56 -2.72 5.10
N VAL A 17 0.88 -1.98 4.23
CA VAL A 17 0.13 -2.56 3.10
C VAL A 17 0.56 -1.95 1.77
N ILE A 18 0.91 -2.83 0.82
CA ILE A 18 1.13 -2.49 -0.58
C ILE A 18 -0.07 -2.99 -1.39
N ILE A 19 -0.68 -2.13 -2.19
CA ILE A 19 -1.75 -2.51 -3.11
C ILE A 19 -1.22 -2.61 -4.53
N PHE A 20 -1.53 -3.73 -5.18
CA PHE A 20 -1.29 -3.94 -6.61
C PHE A 20 -2.57 -3.69 -7.42
N SER A 21 -2.51 -2.82 -8.43
CA SER A 21 -3.66 -2.50 -9.28
C SER A 21 -3.29 -2.57 -10.76
N ILE A 22 -4.20 -3.06 -11.61
CA ILE A 22 -4.11 -2.85 -13.06
C ILE A 22 -4.53 -1.39 -13.31
N LYS A 23 -3.82 -0.68 -14.17
CA LYS A 23 -3.86 0.79 -14.29
C LYS A 23 -4.95 1.19 -15.29
N ASP A 24 -6.22 0.99 -14.94
CA ASP A 24 -7.28 1.11 -15.97
C ASP A 24 -8.00 2.46 -15.89
N LYS A 25 -8.10 3.08 -14.70
CA LYS A 25 -8.70 4.41 -14.51
C LYS A 25 -8.00 5.25 -13.42
N PRO A 26 -7.67 6.53 -13.70
CA PRO A 26 -7.12 7.47 -12.70
C PRO A 26 -8.01 7.66 -11.46
N GLU A 27 -9.33 7.46 -11.60
CA GLU A 27 -10.27 7.57 -10.47
C GLU A 27 -10.08 6.46 -9.42
N ASP A 28 -9.68 5.25 -9.82
CA ASP A 28 -9.44 4.13 -8.90
C ASP A 28 -8.16 4.33 -8.09
N ILE A 29 -7.17 5.01 -8.68
CA ILE A 29 -5.94 5.44 -7.99
C ILE A 29 -6.28 6.47 -6.90
N LYS A 30 -7.09 7.49 -7.23
CA LYS A 30 -7.51 8.52 -6.25
C LYS A 30 -8.31 7.93 -5.09
N ARG A 31 -9.25 7.01 -5.36
CA ARG A 31 -9.97 6.30 -4.28
C ARG A 31 -9.04 5.43 -3.46
N GLY A 32 -8.05 4.79 -4.09
CA GLY A 32 -7.01 4.05 -3.38
C GLY A 32 -6.25 4.93 -2.38
N TYR A 33 -5.78 6.10 -2.78
CA TYR A 33 -5.10 7.02 -1.87
C TYR A 33 -5.99 7.47 -0.70
N SER A 34 -7.32 7.49 -0.86
CA SER A 34 -8.27 7.78 0.23
C SER A 34 -8.35 6.68 1.30
N PHE A 35 -7.81 5.48 1.08
CA PHE A 35 -7.91 4.35 2.02
C PHE A 35 -6.67 4.13 2.92
N ASP A 36 -5.72 5.07 2.96
CA ASP A 36 -4.57 5.01 3.89
C ASP A 36 -3.69 3.75 3.70
N ALA A 37 -3.58 3.30 2.43
CA ALA A 37 -2.60 2.31 2.02
C ALA A 37 -1.21 2.95 2.00
N ASP A 38 -0.19 2.22 2.45
CA ASP A 38 1.15 2.77 2.58
C ASP A 38 1.88 2.86 1.22
N PHE A 39 1.49 2.04 0.22
CA PHE A 39 2.03 2.14 -1.14
C PHE A 39 1.10 1.56 -2.21
N TYR A 40 1.12 2.15 -3.40
CA TYR A 40 0.44 1.66 -4.60
C TYR A 40 1.45 1.29 -5.68
N LEU A 41 1.42 0.05 -6.16
CA LEU A 41 2.29 -0.42 -7.24
C LEU A 41 1.44 -0.91 -8.43
N PRO A 42 1.40 -0.16 -9.55
CA PRO A 42 0.62 -0.54 -10.72
C PRO A 42 1.23 -1.73 -11.46
N LYS A 43 0.36 -2.61 -11.99
CA LYS A 43 0.73 -3.74 -12.85
C LYS A 43 0.76 -3.30 -14.33
N PRO A 44 1.63 -3.93 -15.16
CA PRO A 44 2.68 -4.87 -14.76
C PRO A 44 3.85 -4.16 -14.09
N PHE A 45 4.56 -4.87 -13.21
CA PHE A 45 5.76 -4.37 -12.54
C PHE A 45 6.89 -5.41 -12.61
N THR A 46 8.12 -4.94 -12.48
CA THR A 46 9.31 -5.80 -12.39
C THR A 46 9.58 -6.23 -10.95
N ASN A 47 10.36 -7.30 -10.77
CA ASN A 47 10.84 -7.72 -9.45
C ASN A 47 11.61 -6.60 -8.75
N TYR A 48 12.39 -5.82 -9.50
CA TYR A 48 13.09 -4.66 -8.97
C TYR A 48 12.12 -3.62 -8.41
N GLN A 49 11.06 -3.27 -9.16
CA GLN A 49 10.05 -2.32 -8.70
C GLN A 49 9.31 -2.82 -7.45
N LEU A 50 9.01 -4.12 -7.37
CA LEU A 50 8.43 -4.72 -6.17
C LEU A 50 9.36 -4.59 -4.96
N LEU A 51 10.65 -4.93 -5.12
CA LEU A 51 11.64 -4.83 -4.05
C LEU A 51 11.81 -3.39 -3.55
N GLN A 52 11.79 -2.41 -4.46
CA GLN A 52 11.84 -1.00 -4.08
C GLN A 52 10.59 -0.57 -3.29
N GLY A 53 9.41 -1.01 -3.71
CA GLY A 53 8.16 -0.75 -2.98
C GLY A 53 8.17 -1.34 -1.57
N ILE A 54 8.65 -2.58 -1.41
CA ILE A 54 8.79 -3.22 -0.09
C ILE A 54 9.75 -2.43 0.80
N LYS A 55 10.93 -2.07 0.28
CA LYS A 55 11.93 -1.28 1.03
C LYS A 55 11.36 0.06 1.50
N ALA A 56 10.65 0.78 0.64
CA ALA A 56 10.04 2.06 0.97
C ALA A 56 9.00 1.95 2.09
N VAL A 57 8.16 0.90 2.06
CA VAL A 57 7.13 0.68 3.08
C VAL A 57 7.73 0.29 4.43
N LEU A 58 8.78 -0.54 4.44
CA LEU A 58 9.47 -0.91 5.67
C LEU A 58 10.20 0.28 6.29
N SER A 59 10.89 1.11 5.50
CA SER A 59 11.59 2.30 6.02
C SER A 59 10.64 3.32 6.64
N LEU A 60 9.45 3.50 6.08
CA LEU A 60 8.40 4.37 6.66
C LEU A 60 7.82 3.79 7.95
N SER A 61 7.77 2.47 8.06
CA SER A 61 7.26 1.78 9.25
C SER A 61 8.24 1.87 10.41
N ASP A 62 9.55 1.78 10.13
CA ASP A 62 10.60 1.96 11.12
C ASP A 62 10.65 3.40 11.63
N TYR A 63 10.48 4.39 10.75
CA TYR A 63 10.40 5.81 11.15
C TYR A 63 9.21 6.11 12.06
N ARG A 64 8.07 5.42 11.89
CA ARG A 64 6.88 5.62 12.73
C ARG A 64 6.97 4.97 14.12
N LYS A 65 7.99 4.14 14.38
CA LYS A 65 8.20 3.48 15.69
C LYS A 65 9.07 4.31 16.66
N THR A 66 9.81 5.30 16.16
CA THR A 66 10.54 6.31 16.94
C THR A 66 9.66 7.51 17.25
#